data_AF-S4PUN5-F1
#
_entry.id   AF-S4PUN5-F1
#
_cell.length_a   1.000
_cell.length_b   1.000
_cell.length_c   1.000
_cell.angle_alpha   90.00
_cell.angle_beta   90.00
_cell.angle_gamma   90.00
#
_symmetry.space_group_name_H-M   'P 1'
#
loop_
_entity.id
_entity.type
_entity.pdbx_description
1 polymer ?
#
loop_
_entity_poly.entity_id
_entity_poly.type
_entity_poly.pdbx_seq_one_letter_code
_entity_poly.pdbx_strand_id
1 'polypeptide(L)' 'MSERERYRTPPQPEPPPHRVRASDLYPRLRTHYDEPGLDAGFSPICGEFIQWVGRTADGGTIAMSNYRLHLQPRRRSGP' A
#
# COMPACT_ATOMS: atom_id res chain seq x y z
N MET A 1 19.78 31.24 -19.72
CA MET A 1 19.36 31.19 -18.30
C MET A 1 20.52 30.62 -17.52
N SER A 2 21.14 31.45 -16.67
CA SER A 2 22.43 31.20 -16.04
C SER A 2 22.27 30.22 -14.87
N GLU A 3 23.26 29.35 -14.64
CA GLU A 3 23.28 28.38 -13.52
C GLU A 3 23.03 29.00 -12.14
N ARG A 4 23.20 30.32 -12.01
CA ARG A 4 22.94 31.14 -10.82
C ARG A 4 21.47 31.22 -10.39
N GLU A 5 20.51 30.88 -11.24
CA GLU A 5 19.07 30.93 -10.89
C GLU A 5 18.57 29.65 -10.19
N ARG A 6 19.36 28.56 -10.19
CA ARG A 6 18.96 27.28 -9.55
C ARG A 6 19.13 27.27 -8.03
N TYR A 7 19.65 28.34 -7.43
CA TYR A 7 20.06 28.35 -6.02
C TYR A 7 19.43 29.51 -5.25
N ARG A 8 18.10 29.53 -5.07
CA ARG A 8 17.49 30.49 -4.12
C ARG A 8 16.10 30.18 -3.60
N THR A 9 15.69 28.92 -3.62
CA THR A 9 14.59 28.51 -2.74
C THR A 9 15.20 27.97 -1.46
N PRO A 10 15.08 28.67 -0.31
CA PRO A 10 15.43 28.04 0.96
C PRO A 10 14.62 26.74 1.08
N PRO A 11 15.20 25.64 1.58
CA PRO A 11 14.44 24.43 1.84
C PRO A 11 13.25 24.83 2.71
N GLN A 12 12.04 24.39 2.34
CA GLN A 12 10.87 24.69 3.15
C GLN A 12 11.15 24.19 4.57
N PRO A 13 10.94 25.03 5.61
CA PRO A 13 11.14 24.60 6.98
C PRO A 13 10.24 23.40 7.25
N GLU A 14 10.82 22.34 7.82
CA GLU A 14 10.04 21.17 8.21
C GLU A 14 8.89 21.63 9.11
N PRO A 15 7.66 21.14 8.87
CA PRO A 15 6.54 21.46 9.73
C PRO A 15 6.90 21.05 11.17
N PRO A 16 6.59 21.88 12.17
CA PRO A 16 6.92 21.55 13.54
C PRO A 16 6.22 20.23 13.94
N PRO A 17 6.80 19.41 14.84
CA PRO A 17 6.38 18.02 15.07
C PRO A 17 4.89 17.84 15.37
N HIS A 18 4.27 18.84 16.01
CA HIS A 18 2.84 18.86 16.35
C HIS A 18 1.91 19.12 15.14
N ARG A 19 2.46 19.43 13.96
CA ARG A 19 1.72 19.65 12.70
C ARG A 19 1.86 18.49 11.71
N VAL A 20 2.66 17.48 12.01
CA VAL A 20 2.83 16.32 11.13
C VAL A 20 1.71 15.33 11.45
N ARG A 21 0.81 15.08 10.50
CA ARG A 21 -0.17 14.01 10.67
C ARG A 21 0.51 12.68 10.39
N ALA A 22 0.13 11.63 11.13
CA ALA A 22 0.64 10.29 10.86
C ALA A 22 0.36 9.83 9.42
N SER A 23 -0.75 10.29 8.82
CA SER A 23 -1.10 10.06 7.41
C SER A 23 -0.12 10.68 6.41
N ASP A 24 0.60 11.73 6.81
CA ASP A 24 1.54 12.43 5.93
C ASP A 24 2.87 11.67 5.87
N LEU A 25 3.25 11.00 6.97
CA LEU A 25 4.43 10.14 7.05
C LEU A 25 4.18 8.72 6.54
N TYR A 26 2.99 8.19 6.79
CA TYR A 26 2.59 6.83 6.44
C TYR A 26 1.26 6.85 5.67
N PRO A 27 1.28 7.32 4.41
CA PRO A 27 0.06 7.42 3.62
C PRO A 27 -0.52 6.04 3.34
N ARG A 28 -1.83 5.90 3.58
CA ARG A 28 -2.58 4.71 3.22
C ARG A 28 -2.74 4.67 1.70
N LEU A 29 -1.99 3.80 1.04
CA LEU A 29 -2.09 3.61 -0.40
C LEU A 29 -3.45 3.00 -0.77
N ARG A 30 -3.96 3.37 -1.94
CA ARG A 30 -5.15 2.73 -2.52
C ARG A 30 -4.79 1.30 -2.88
N THR A 31 -5.65 0.36 -2.49
CA THR A 31 -5.47 -1.05 -2.83
C THR A 31 -5.58 -1.26 -4.35
N HIS A 32 -4.58 -1.91 -4.92
CA HIS A 32 -4.58 -2.40 -6.29
C HIS A 32 -5.21 -3.81 -6.33
N TYR A 33 -6.09 -4.03 -7.30
CA TYR A 33 -6.68 -5.34 -7.57
C TYR A 33 -6.35 -5.72 -9.01
N ASP A 34 -5.73 -6.87 -9.23
CA ASP A 34 -5.45 -7.36 -10.59
C ASP A 34 -6.72 -7.66 -11.37
N GLU A 35 -7.75 -8.15 -10.67
CA GLU A 35 -9.07 -8.45 -11.21
C GLU A 35 -10.15 -7.81 -10.33
N PRO A 36 -11.24 -7.28 -10.92
CA PRO A 36 -12.40 -6.84 -10.14
C PRO A 36 -13.01 -7.99 -9.32
N GLY A 37 -13.36 -7.72 -8.07
CA GLY A 37 -14.06 -8.68 -7.22
C GLY A 37 -13.17 -9.69 -6.47
N LEU A 38 -11.83 -9.54 -6.54
CA LEU A 38 -10.95 -10.28 -5.65
C LEU A 38 -11.10 -9.83 -4.20
N ASP A 39 -11.01 -10.78 -3.28
CA ASP A 39 -11.01 -10.56 -1.83
C ASP A 39 -9.64 -10.95 -1.26
N ALA A 40 -9.09 -10.15 -0.36
CA ALA A 40 -7.83 -10.44 0.30
C ALA A 40 -7.90 -11.69 1.20
N GLY A 41 -9.10 -12.09 1.64
CA GLY A 41 -9.30 -13.30 2.44
C GLY A 41 -8.84 -13.16 3.89
N PHE A 42 -8.55 -11.93 4.33
CA PHE A 42 -8.23 -11.59 5.72
C PHE A 42 -8.68 -10.16 6.06
N SER A 43 -8.89 -9.90 7.34
CA SER A 43 -9.17 -8.56 7.84
C SER A 43 -7.87 -7.89 8.33
N PRO A 44 -7.57 -6.66 7.87
CA PRO A 44 -6.40 -5.92 8.36
C PRO A 44 -6.46 -5.62 9.86
N ILE A 45 -5.32 -5.68 10.54
CA ILE A 45 -5.18 -5.22 11.93
C ILE A 45 -5.07 -3.69 12.00
N CYS A 46 -5.05 -3.11 13.22
CA CYS A 46 -4.88 -1.67 13.40
C CYS A 46 -3.57 -1.17 12.75
N GLY A 47 -3.68 -0.16 11.88
CA GLY A 47 -2.53 0.39 11.13
C GLY A 47 -2.15 -0.41 9.88
N GLU A 48 -2.78 -1.57 9.65
CA GLU A 48 -2.57 -2.36 8.45
C GLU A 48 -3.49 -1.89 7.30
N PHE A 49 -2.95 -1.83 6.10
CA PHE A 49 -3.71 -1.62 4.87
C PHE A 49 -3.21 -2.52 3.75
N ILE A 50 -4.16 -3.02 2.95
CA ILE A 50 -3.88 -3.89 1.81
C ILE A 50 -3.40 -3.00 0.65
N GLN A 51 -2.23 -3.33 0.11
CA GLN A 51 -1.63 -2.62 -1.01
C GLN A 51 -2.02 -3.27 -2.34
N TRP A 52 -2.08 -4.60 -2.37
CA TRP A 52 -2.30 -5.35 -3.61
C TRP A 52 -3.03 -6.68 -3.35
N VAL A 53 -3.92 -7.06 -4.26
CA VAL A 53 -4.60 -8.35 -4.29
C VAL A 53 -4.59 -8.89 -5.71
N GLY A 54 -4.17 -10.15 -5.86
CA GLY A 54 -4.05 -10.82 -7.15
C GLY A 54 -4.30 -12.32 -7.07
N ARG A 55 -4.09 -13.00 -8.20
CA ARG A 55 -4.23 -14.46 -8.32
C ARG A 55 -2.88 -15.15 -8.19
N THR A 56 -2.88 -16.31 -7.56
CA THR A 56 -1.74 -17.24 -7.67
C THR A 56 -1.90 -18.09 -8.94
N ALA A 57 -0.80 -18.63 -9.45
CA ALA A 57 -0.80 -19.41 -10.70
C ALA A 57 -1.68 -20.68 -10.65
N ASP A 58 -1.92 -21.22 -9.45
CA ASP A 58 -2.82 -22.35 -9.18
C ASP A 58 -4.30 -21.93 -8.99
N GLY A 59 -4.63 -20.66 -9.23
CA GLY A 59 -5.98 -20.12 -9.15
C GLY A 59 -6.47 -19.80 -7.73
N GLY A 60 -5.55 -19.71 -6.77
CA GLY A 60 -5.80 -19.15 -5.44
C GLY A 60 -5.74 -17.62 -5.44
N THR A 61 -5.72 -17.04 -4.25
CA THR A 61 -5.60 -15.59 -4.04
C THR A 61 -4.35 -15.28 -3.24
N ILE A 62 -3.65 -14.23 -3.64
CA ILE A 62 -2.51 -13.66 -2.91
C ILE A 62 -2.82 -12.20 -2.60
N ALA A 63 -2.55 -11.77 -1.38
CA ALA A 63 -2.78 -10.41 -0.94
C ALA A 63 -1.61 -9.90 -0.12
N MET A 64 -1.15 -8.68 -0.42
CA MET A 64 -0.02 -8.03 0.23
C MET A 64 -0.50 -6.79 0.95
N SER A 65 -0.20 -6.69 2.25
CA SER A 65 -0.37 -5.48 3.05
C SER A 65 0.97 -4.83 3.37
N ASN A 66 0.92 -3.68 4.05
CA ASN A 66 2.10 -3.07 4.68
C ASN A 66 2.64 -3.85 5.90
N TYR A 67 2.11 -5.02 6.21
CA TYR A 67 2.51 -5.82 7.37
C TYR A 67 2.79 -7.29 7.05
N ARG A 68 2.01 -7.90 6.14
CA ARG A 68 2.09 -9.33 5.82
C ARG A 68 1.78 -9.63 4.37
N LEU A 69 2.23 -10.80 3.94
CA LEU A 69 1.80 -11.47 2.72
C LEU A 69 0.85 -12.60 3.11
N HIS A 70 -0.35 -12.63 2.53
CA HIS A 70 -1.35 -13.66 2.75
C HIS A 70 -1.55 -14.46 1.47
N LEU A 71 -1.49 -15.78 1.60
CA LEU A 71 -1.71 -16.74 0.51
C LEU A 71 -2.90 -17.62 0.87
N GLN A 72 -3.94 -17.56 0.05
CA GLN A 72 -5.10 -18.43 0.15
C GLN A 72 -5.14 -19.36 -1.06
N PRO A 73 -4.75 -20.63 -0.91
CA PRO A 73 -4.82 -21.60 -2.00
C PRO A 73 -6.25 -21.75 -2.53
N ARG A 74 -6.37 -22.10 -3.81
CA ARG A 74 -7.67 -22.44 -4.39
C ARG A 74 -8.26 -23.61 -3.60
N ARG A 75 -9.45 -23.42 -3.03
CA ARG A 75 -10.20 -24.55 -2.47
C ARG A 75 -10.53 -25.50 -3.63
N ARG A 76 -9.89 -26.68 -3.65
CA ARG A 76 -10.43 -27.82 -4.39
C ARG A 76 -11.75 -28.17 -3.71
N SER A 77 -12.87 -27.84 -4.34
CA SER A 77 -14.12 -28.54 -4.08
C SER A 77 -13.86 -30.03 -4.39
N GLY A 78 -13.63 -30.83 -3.37
CA GLY A 78 -13.68 -32.29 -3.45
C GLY A 78 -15.14 -32.75 -3.58
N PRO A 79 -15.34 -34.02 -3.97
CA PRO A 79 -16.33 -34.51 -4.94
C PRO A 79 -17.78 -34.13 -4.67
#